data_AF-A0AA48GJF3-F1
#
_entry.id   AF-A0AA48GJF3-F1
#
_cell.length_a   1.000
_cell.length_b   1.000
_cell.length_c   1.000
_cell.angle_alpha   90.00
_cell.angle_beta   90.00
_cell.angle_gamma   90.00
#
_symmetry.space_group_name_H-M   'P 1'
#
loop_
_entity.id
_entity.type
_entity.pdbx_description
1 polymer ?
#
loop_
_entity_poly.entity_id
_entity_poly.type
_entity_poly.pdbx_seq_one_letter_code
_entity_poly.pdbx_strand_id
1 'polypeptide(L)'
;MANTRTFGILIAAGLIGAALVAQTPAPQPAAPTSQQLEHRGEKNIKHGTRKEVRGQAEVAKGKATERRAGREEAKAGQLAAEGKAGAAARLDAKADRTEAKGKAEVRQGRRVKAAGRHQVNKGVNQLEKAK
;
A
#
# COMPACT_ATOMS: atom_id res chain seq x y z
N MET A 1 -3.02 -58.74 25.70
CA MET A 1 -3.94 -57.90 26.48
C MET A 1 -3.11 -57.01 27.40
N ALA A 2 -3.49 -55.72 27.52
CA ALA A 2 -2.95 -54.61 28.36
C ALA A 2 -1.49 -54.16 28.07
N ASN A 3 -1.19 -53.03 27.42
CA ASN A 3 -1.31 -51.58 27.78
C ASN A 3 -0.60 -51.15 29.07
N THR A 4 0.43 -50.30 28.93
CA THR A 4 0.69 -48.98 29.60
C THR A 4 2.16 -48.61 29.40
N ARG A 5 2.54 -47.76 28.44
CA ARG A 5 2.66 -46.28 28.51
C ARG A 5 3.54 -45.74 29.65
N THR A 6 4.49 -44.91 29.20
CA THR A 6 4.99 -43.64 29.76
C THR A 6 6.15 -43.61 30.77
N PHE A 7 7.30 -43.15 30.23
CA PHE A 7 8.12 -42.00 30.67
C PHE A 7 8.80 -41.97 32.05
N GLY A 8 10.05 -41.51 32.06
CA GLY A 8 10.74 -41.00 33.26
C GLY A 8 12.23 -41.36 33.28
N ILE A 9 13.08 -40.63 32.53
CA ILE A 9 13.95 -39.56 33.07
C ILE A 9 15.01 -40.10 34.03
N LEU A 10 16.29 -39.97 33.65
CA LEU A 10 17.41 -39.50 34.49
C LEU A 10 18.74 -39.75 33.76
N ILE A 11 19.22 -38.75 33.01
CA ILE A 11 20.67 -38.54 32.90
C ILE A 11 20.91 -37.09 33.28
N ALA A 12 21.20 -36.93 34.56
CA ALA A 12 21.71 -35.72 35.16
C ALA A 12 23.22 -35.61 34.89
N ALA A 13 23.72 -34.41 35.13
CA ALA A 13 25.13 -34.03 35.31
C ALA A 13 25.94 -33.79 34.03
N GLY A 14 26.07 -32.51 33.68
CA GLY A 14 27.12 -32.08 32.76
C GLY A 14 27.06 -30.59 32.44
N LEU A 15 27.59 -29.77 33.36
CA LEU A 15 28.11 -28.42 33.09
C LEU A 15 27.10 -27.29 32.88
N ILE A 16 26.42 -26.89 33.96
CA ILE A 16 25.98 -25.49 34.11
C ILE A 16 27.23 -24.68 34.49
N GLY A 17 28.04 -24.36 33.49
CA GLY A 17 29.11 -23.38 33.60
C GLY A 17 28.49 -21.99 33.68
N ALA A 18 28.71 -21.31 34.79
CA ALA A 18 28.28 -19.96 35.06
C ALA A 18 28.81 -18.97 34.01
N ALA A 19 28.04 -18.72 32.96
CA ALA A 19 28.19 -17.55 32.10
C ALA A 19 27.16 -16.50 32.52
N LEU A 20 27.31 -15.98 33.74
CA LEU A 20 26.73 -14.70 34.14
C LEU A 20 27.54 -13.60 33.43
N VAL A 21 27.39 -13.53 32.10
CA VAL A 21 27.79 -12.33 31.37
C VAL A 21 26.76 -11.29 31.76
N ALA A 22 27.21 -10.31 32.54
CA ALA A 22 26.46 -9.11 32.84
C ALA A 22 25.74 -8.65 31.56
N GLN A 23 24.42 -8.80 31.52
CA GLN A 23 23.60 -8.13 30.52
C GLN A 23 23.70 -6.65 30.85
N THR A 24 24.74 -5.99 30.32
CA THR A 24 24.73 -4.56 30.15
C THR A 24 23.48 -4.27 29.33
N PRO A 25 22.48 -3.55 29.86
CA PRO A 25 21.31 -3.22 29.07
C PRO A 25 21.82 -2.49 27.83
N ALA A 26 21.53 -3.05 26.65
CA ALA A 26 21.86 -2.40 25.39
C ALA A 26 21.38 -0.94 25.48
N PRO A 27 22.20 0.05 25.09
CA PRO A 27 21.83 1.45 25.20
C PRO A 27 20.50 1.64 24.48
N GLN A 28 19.45 1.94 25.24
CA GLN A 28 18.14 2.19 24.66
C GLN A 28 18.25 3.46 23.80
N PRO A 29 17.74 3.45 22.56
CA PRO A 29 17.77 4.64 21.74
C PRO A 29 17.02 5.75 22.47
N ALA A 30 17.68 6.91 22.62
CA ALA A 30 17.09 8.06 23.28
C ALA A 30 15.72 8.40 22.65
N ALA A 31 14.72 8.64 23.50
CA ALA A 31 13.41 9.05 23.04
C ALA A 31 13.53 10.36 22.23
N PRO A 32 12.80 10.50 21.11
CA PRO A 32 12.86 11.72 20.30
C PRO A 32 12.36 12.93 21.10
N THR A 33 13.03 14.08 20.92
CA THR A 33 12.61 15.34 21.56
C THR A 33 11.33 15.90 20.91
N SER A 34 10.61 16.77 21.63
CA SER A 34 9.40 17.44 21.11
C SER A 34 9.67 18.17 19.80
N GLN A 35 10.75 18.95 19.71
CA GLN A 35 11.16 19.63 18.47
C GLN A 35 11.41 18.65 17.30
N GLN A 36 12.00 17.47 17.57
CA GLN A 36 12.19 16.46 16.54
C GLN A 36 10.86 15.86 16.07
N LEU A 37 9.90 15.68 16.98
CA LEU A 37 8.55 15.20 16.67
C LEU A 37 7.77 16.23 15.85
N GLU A 38 7.86 17.52 16.19
CA GLU A 38 7.23 18.60 15.43
C GLU A 38 7.75 18.66 13.99
N HIS A 39 9.07 18.73 13.84
CA HIS A 39 9.69 18.82 12.51
C HIS A 39 9.36 17.60 11.63
N ARG A 40 9.39 16.39 12.21
CA ARG A 40 8.98 15.16 11.51
C ARG A 40 7.49 15.19 11.17
N GLY A 41 6.67 15.70 12.07
CA GLY A 41 5.22 15.83 11.90
C GLY A 41 4.85 16.73 10.72
N GLU A 42 5.38 17.95 10.70
CA GLU A 42 5.18 18.91 9.60
C GLU A 42 5.64 18.37 8.25
N LYS A 43 6.84 17.77 8.23
CA LYS A 43 7.40 17.15 7.02
C LYS A 43 6.51 16.03 6.50
N ASN A 44 5.97 15.20 7.39
CA ASN A 44 5.05 14.12 7.03
C ASN A 44 3.73 14.66 6.49
N ILE A 45 3.17 15.70 7.08
CA ILE A 45 1.97 16.37 6.56
C ILE A 45 2.24 16.89 5.14
N LYS A 46 3.33 17.64 4.92
CA LYS A 46 3.68 18.19 3.60
C LYS A 46 3.89 17.12 2.53
N HIS A 47 4.55 16.01 2.86
CA HIS A 47 4.73 14.91 1.92
C HIS A 47 3.42 14.13 1.67
N GLY A 48 2.61 13.95 2.72
CA GLY A 48 1.31 13.31 2.63
C GLY A 48 0.34 14.07 1.74
N THR A 49 0.21 15.39 1.92
CA THR A 49 -0.64 16.25 1.09
C THR A 49 -0.20 16.25 -0.38
N ARG A 50 1.10 16.31 -0.66
CA ARG A 50 1.61 16.19 -2.04
C ARG A 50 1.25 14.85 -2.69
N LYS A 51 1.33 13.75 -1.92
CA LYS A 51 0.89 12.43 -2.40
C LYS A 51 -0.61 12.39 -2.65
N GLU A 52 -1.43 12.99 -1.78
CA GLU A 52 -2.87 13.06 -2.00
C GLU A 52 -3.22 13.78 -3.29
N VAL A 53 -2.62 14.95 -3.55
CA VAL A 53 -2.83 15.70 -4.79
C VAL A 53 -2.43 14.86 -6.01
N ARG A 54 -1.25 14.23 -5.96
CA ARG A 54 -0.80 13.33 -7.05
C ARG A 54 -1.77 12.17 -7.27
N GLY A 55 -2.24 11.54 -6.19
CA GLY A 55 -3.22 10.45 -6.27
C GLY A 55 -4.56 10.92 -6.84
N GLN A 56 -5.00 12.13 -6.53
CA GLN A 56 -6.20 12.72 -7.12
C GLN A 56 -6.04 12.97 -8.63
N ALA A 57 -4.91 13.52 -9.05
CA ALA A 57 -4.62 13.74 -10.47
C ALA A 57 -4.59 12.41 -11.25
N GLU A 58 -4.05 11.35 -10.67
CA GLU A 58 -4.00 10.02 -11.27
C GLU A 58 -5.39 9.38 -11.37
N VAL A 59 -6.26 9.56 -10.35
CA VAL A 59 -7.68 9.18 -10.45
C VAL A 59 -8.39 9.94 -11.56
N ALA A 60 -8.17 11.25 -11.67
CA ALA A 60 -8.78 12.07 -12.72
C ALA A 60 -8.33 11.61 -14.12
N LYS A 61 -7.04 11.31 -14.28
CA LYS A 61 -6.49 10.75 -15.52
C LYS A 61 -7.14 9.41 -15.86
N GLY A 62 -7.21 8.47 -14.91
CA GLY A 62 -7.83 7.17 -15.13
C GLY A 62 -9.29 7.27 -15.55
N LYS A 63 -10.07 8.17 -14.92
CA LYS A 63 -11.46 8.46 -15.34
C LYS A 63 -11.54 9.05 -16.76
N ALA A 64 -10.61 9.91 -17.15
CA ALA A 64 -10.55 10.44 -18.52
C ALA A 64 -10.23 9.34 -19.53
N THR A 65 -9.35 8.40 -19.17
CA THR A 65 -9.03 7.21 -19.96
C THR A 65 -10.25 6.30 -20.13
N GLU A 66 -11.01 6.03 -19.06
CA GLU A 66 -12.27 5.27 -19.12
C GLU A 66 -13.30 5.96 -20.04
N ARG A 67 -13.47 7.28 -19.95
CA ARG A 67 -14.34 8.03 -20.87
C ARG A 67 -13.89 7.94 -22.33
N ARG A 68 -12.58 7.86 -22.58
CA ARG A 68 -12.05 7.63 -23.92
C ARG A 68 -12.40 6.23 -24.41
N ALA A 69 -12.27 5.21 -23.55
CA ALA A 69 -12.67 3.85 -23.89
C ALA A 69 -14.14 3.78 -24.30
N GLY A 70 -15.06 4.38 -23.54
CA GLY A 70 -16.48 4.40 -23.91
C GLY A 70 -16.79 5.10 -25.24
N ARG A 71 -15.98 6.09 -25.65
CA ARG A 71 -16.09 6.69 -26.99
C ARG A 71 -15.57 5.76 -28.09
N GLU A 72 -14.52 5.00 -27.81
CA GLU A 72 -13.99 3.99 -28.74
C GLU A 72 -15.00 2.84 -28.88
N GLU A 73 -15.63 2.38 -27.81
CA GLU A 73 -16.70 1.38 -27.81
C GLU A 73 -17.92 1.85 -28.61
N ALA A 74 -18.39 3.08 -28.39
CA ALA A 74 -19.51 3.65 -29.17
C ALA A 74 -19.19 3.70 -30.68
N LYS A 75 -17.95 4.05 -31.03
CA LYS A 75 -17.49 4.06 -32.43
C LYS A 75 -17.36 2.64 -32.99
N ALA A 76 -17.04 1.64 -32.15
CA ALA A 76 -16.99 0.24 -32.56
C ALA A 76 -18.41 -0.25 -32.90
N GLY A 77 -19.40 0.10 -32.08
CA GLY A 77 -20.82 -0.16 -32.35
C GLY A 77 -21.31 0.47 -33.66
N GLN A 78 -20.92 1.71 -33.96
CA GLN A 78 -21.23 2.36 -35.25
C GLN A 78 -20.62 1.60 -36.43
N LEU A 79 -19.34 1.20 -36.33
CA LEU A 79 -18.68 0.42 -37.40
C LEU A 79 -19.33 -0.95 -37.60
N ALA A 80 -19.80 -1.59 -36.52
CA ALA A 80 -20.53 -2.84 -36.61
C ALA A 80 -21.86 -2.67 -37.34
N ALA A 81 -22.61 -1.60 -37.03
CA ALA A 81 -23.87 -1.25 -37.70
C ALA A 81 -23.67 -0.92 -39.19
N GLU A 82 -22.52 -0.33 -39.56
CA GLU A 82 -22.11 -0.11 -40.96
C GLU A 82 -21.62 -1.38 -41.69
N GLY A 83 -21.66 -2.55 -41.05
CA GLY A 83 -21.20 -3.82 -41.64
C GLY A 83 -19.68 -4.01 -41.64
N LYS A 84 -18.91 -3.11 -41.01
CA LYS A 84 -17.43 -3.16 -40.94
C LYS A 84 -16.97 -4.01 -39.74
N ALA A 85 -17.40 -5.26 -39.69
CA ALA A 85 -17.20 -6.17 -38.54
C ALA A 85 -15.74 -6.28 -38.08
N GLY A 86 -14.79 -6.39 -39.00
CA GLY A 86 -13.36 -6.50 -38.65
C GLY A 86 -12.77 -5.23 -38.04
N ALA A 87 -13.22 -4.05 -38.49
CA ALA A 87 -12.79 -2.77 -37.93
C ALA A 87 -13.44 -2.53 -36.56
N ALA A 88 -14.72 -2.89 -36.42
CA ALA A 88 -15.45 -2.83 -35.16
C ALA A 88 -14.77 -3.68 -34.08
N ALA A 89 -14.51 -4.97 -34.35
CA ALA A 89 -13.89 -5.88 -33.38
C ALA A 89 -12.50 -5.41 -32.91
N ARG A 90 -11.69 -4.83 -33.81
CA ARG A 90 -10.37 -4.28 -33.44
C ARG A 90 -10.48 -3.06 -32.54
N LEU A 91 -11.47 -2.20 -32.81
CA LEU A 91 -11.70 -0.99 -32.03
C LEU A 91 -12.28 -1.34 -30.66
N ASP A 92 -13.16 -2.33 -30.59
CA ASP A 92 -13.76 -2.86 -29.36
C ASP A 92 -12.68 -3.45 -28.43
N ALA A 93 -11.85 -4.35 -28.95
CA ALA A 93 -10.71 -4.89 -28.20
C ALA A 93 -9.68 -3.83 -27.77
N LYS A 94 -9.63 -2.68 -28.44
CA LYS A 94 -8.81 -1.54 -28.03
C LYS A 94 -9.52 -0.73 -26.92
N ALA A 95 -10.83 -0.55 -27.00
CA ALA A 95 -11.64 0.07 -25.97
C ALA A 95 -11.49 -0.69 -24.65
N ASP A 96 -11.60 -2.02 -24.65
CA ASP A 96 -11.41 -2.87 -23.47
C ASP A 96 -10.06 -2.67 -22.79
N ARG A 97 -8.97 -2.69 -23.58
CA ARG A 97 -7.61 -2.47 -23.06
C ARG A 97 -7.47 -1.07 -22.47
N THR A 98 -8.10 -0.08 -23.09
CA THR A 98 -8.08 1.31 -22.62
C THR A 98 -8.89 1.45 -21.33
N GLU A 99 -10.05 0.80 -21.24
CA GLU A 99 -10.89 0.79 -20.05
C GLU A 99 -10.16 0.12 -18.87
N ALA A 100 -9.57 -1.05 -19.11
CA ALA A 100 -8.76 -1.77 -18.11
C ALA A 100 -7.59 -0.91 -17.61
N LYS A 101 -6.91 -0.19 -18.52
CA LYS A 101 -5.85 0.76 -18.15
C LYS A 101 -6.40 1.91 -17.30
N GLY A 102 -7.54 2.49 -17.69
CA GLY A 102 -8.20 3.55 -16.93
C GLY A 102 -8.55 3.11 -15.51
N LYS A 103 -9.17 1.92 -15.36
CA LYS A 103 -9.47 1.30 -14.06
C LYS A 103 -8.21 1.10 -13.21
N ALA A 104 -7.12 0.64 -13.82
CA ALA A 104 -5.84 0.46 -13.15
C ALA A 104 -5.25 1.79 -12.66
N GLU A 105 -5.27 2.84 -13.48
CA GLU A 105 -4.85 4.20 -13.12
C GLU A 105 -5.69 4.75 -11.96
N VAL A 106 -7.02 4.58 -12.00
CA VAL A 106 -7.91 4.97 -10.88
C VAL A 106 -7.53 4.24 -9.60
N ARG A 107 -7.33 2.93 -9.67
CA ARG A 107 -6.94 2.12 -8.51
C ARG A 107 -5.60 2.58 -7.93
N GLN A 108 -4.62 2.86 -8.78
CA GLN A 108 -3.31 3.34 -8.36
C GLN A 108 -3.41 4.72 -7.69
N GLY A 109 -4.12 5.67 -8.32
CA GLY A 109 -4.33 6.99 -7.74
C GLY A 109 -5.03 6.93 -6.38
N ARG A 110 -6.01 6.03 -6.20
CA ARG A 110 -6.64 5.78 -4.89
C ARG A 110 -5.66 5.26 -3.85
N ARG A 111 -4.76 4.33 -4.21
CA ARG A 111 -3.70 3.82 -3.31
C ARG A 111 -2.73 4.94 -2.91
N VAL A 112 -2.30 5.76 -3.86
CA VAL A 112 -1.40 6.89 -3.59
C VAL A 112 -2.09 7.92 -2.68
N LYS A 113 -3.37 8.23 -2.93
CA LYS A 113 -4.15 9.12 -2.06
C LYS A 113 -4.30 8.55 -0.65
N ALA A 114 -4.57 7.25 -0.52
CA ALA A 114 -4.66 6.59 0.79
C ALA A 114 -3.32 6.61 1.54
N ALA A 115 -2.21 6.35 0.85
CA ALA A 115 -0.87 6.44 1.43
C ALA A 115 -0.52 7.89 1.85
N GLY A 116 -0.96 8.88 1.07
CA GLY A 116 -0.87 10.29 1.42
C GLY A 116 -1.60 10.61 2.73
N ARG A 117 -2.89 10.24 2.82
CA ARG A 117 -3.70 10.41 4.04
C ARG A 117 -3.09 9.77 5.27
N HIS A 118 -2.64 8.52 5.14
CA HIS A 118 -1.98 7.83 6.23
C HIS A 118 -0.70 8.54 6.67
N GLN A 119 0.06 9.12 5.74
CA GLN A 119 1.25 9.90 6.08
C GLN A 119 0.90 11.24 6.74
N VAL A 120 -0.17 11.93 6.29
CA VAL A 120 -0.70 13.12 6.97
C VAL A 120 -1.08 12.77 8.41
N ASN A 121 -1.87 11.71 8.61
CA ASN A 121 -2.31 11.29 9.95
C ASN A 121 -1.12 10.93 10.85
N LYS A 122 -0.09 10.24 10.32
CA LYS A 122 1.15 10.01 11.05
C LYS A 122 1.83 11.31 11.48
N GLY A 123 1.82 12.32 10.61
CA GLY A 123 2.37 13.64 10.93
C GLY A 123 1.56 14.38 11.99
N VAL A 124 0.23 14.35 11.91
CA VAL A 124 -0.67 14.91 12.93
C VAL A 124 -0.43 14.25 14.29
N ASN A 125 -0.40 12.92 14.35
CA ASN A 125 -0.14 12.20 15.59
C ASN A 125 1.24 12.51 16.18
N GLN A 126 2.24 12.85 15.36
CA GLN A 126 3.56 13.26 15.84
C GLN A 126 3.53 14.67 16.43
N LEU A 127 2.80 15.60 15.82
CA LEU A 127 2.59 16.95 16.35
C LEU A 127 1.79 16.92 17.65
N GLU A 128 0.77 16.07 17.75
CA GLU A 128 0.00 15.90 18.98
C GLU A 128 0.86 15.36 20.13
N LYS A 129 1.80 14.46 19.85
CA LYS A 129 2.73 13.91 20.85
C LYS A 129 3.85 14.87 21.26
N ALA A 130 4.05 15.95 20.52
CA ALA A 130 5.07 16.95 20.81
C ALA A 130 4.56 18.05 21.76
N LYS A 131 3.24 18.16 21.92
CA LYS A 131 2.55 19.05 22.85
C LYS A 131 2.46 18.43 24.23
#